data_AF-A0A4R6RYY7-F1
#
_entry.id   AF-A0A4R6RYY7-F1
#
_cell.length_a   1.000
_cell.length_b   1.000
_cell.length_c   1.000
_cell.angle_alpha   90.00
_cell.angle_beta   90.00
_cell.angle_gamma   90.00
#
_symmetry.space_group_name_H-M   'P 1'
#
loop_
_entity.id
_entity.type
_entity.pdbx_description
1 polymer ?
#
loop_
_entity_poly.entity_id
_entity_poly.type
_entity_poly.pdbx_seq_one_letter_code
_entity_poly.pdbx_strand_id
1 'polypeptide(L)'
;MINIRRQDIGLGKTAGGGSGGSFASHRRAAAAPPPAIETEENLLQNANYLSQVPNFAQIMRADPEQWMNTPWAERKKIVERATREIIAATPEAQDTPFGTPLTFGEWKPLGSALARNAKRRHLTQPELNENTVQMNASQLRTREPQTIANTILHEVAHGIDDWGGGHGDRWAKKHRMLLDRHGMTERKVEQIHWDTDREHAARMVRKIVGTCQRDPTHISYRDGMPRSRMYICTQGACRGVPQAERLISYARNPQYIG
;
A
#
# COMPACT_ATOMS: atom_id res chain seq x y z
N MET A 1 -52.95 -4.30 39.01
CA MET A 1 -53.58 -5.50 38.44
C MET A 1 -53.05 -5.71 37.03
N ILE A 2 -52.10 -6.63 36.84
CA ILE A 2 -51.76 -7.21 35.53
C ILE A 2 -51.51 -8.70 35.79
N ASN A 3 -52.35 -9.52 35.16
CA ASN A 3 -52.46 -10.97 35.35
C ASN A 3 -51.25 -11.69 34.75
N ILE A 4 -50.52 -12.44 35.59
CA ILE A 4 -49.52 -13.41 35.17
C ILE A 4 -50.27 -14.72 34.89
N ARG A 5 -50.40 -15.11 33.61
CA ARG A 5 -50.90 -16.43 33.23
C ARG A 5 -49.75 -17.43 33.22
N ARG A 6 -49.70 -18.29 34.25
CA ARG A 6 -48.99 -19.58 34.19
C ARG A 6 -49.74 -20.50 33.22
N GLN A 7 -49.02 -21.10 32.28
CA GLN A 7 -49.51 -22.26 31.54
C GLN A 7 -48.73 -23.50 31.97
N ASP A 8 -49.49 -24.50 32.40
CA ASP A 8 -49.04 -25.81 32.84
C ASP A 8 -48.50 -26.64 31.66
N ILE A 9 -47.27 -27.11 31.84
CA ILE A 9 -46.81 -28.51 31.82
C ILE A 9 -47.71 -29.49 31.03
N GLY A 10 -47.54 -29.48 29.70
CA GLY A 10 -47.98 -30.56 28.81
C GLY A 10 -46.99 -31.72 28.80
N LEU A 11 -46.93 -32.49 29.89
CA LEU A 11 -46.27 -33.80 29.95
C LEU A 11 -47.19 -34.84 29.32
N GLY A 12 -46.86 -35.32 28.12
CA GLY A 12 -47.64 -36.41 27.53
C GLY A 12 -47.28 -36.84 26.11
N LYS A 13 -46.55 -37.94 26.04
CA LYS A 13 -46.69 -39.06 25.08
C LYS A 13 -45.82 -39.08 23.81
N THR A 14 -44.73 -39.84 23.99
CA THR A 14 -44.30 -41.04 23.22
C THR A 14 -43.88 -40.91 21.75
N ALA A 15 -42.59 -41.21 21.57
CA ALA A 15 -42.02 -42.27 20.72
C ALA A 15 -42.51 -42.36 19.26
N GLY A 16 -41.60 -42.09 18.35
CA GLY A 16 -41.66 -42.58 16.98
C GLY A 16 -40.67 -41.86 16.08
N GLY A 17 -39.67 -42.58 15.59
CA GLY A 17 -38.90 -42.15 14.43
C GLY A 17 -37.45 -41.80 14.74
N GLY A 18 -36.57 -42.76 14.46
CA GLY A 18 -35.15 -42.51 14.35
C GLY A 18 -34.85 -41.52 13.22
N SER A 19 -33.92 -40.61 13.50
CA SER A 19 -33.12 -39.94 12.50
C SER A 19 -31.70 -40.37 12.77
N GLY A 20 -31.14 -41.15 11.85
CA GLY A 20 -29.78 -41.66 11.92
C GLY A 20 -28.80 -40.53 12.21
N GLY A 21 -27.92 -40.77 13.18
CA GLY A 21 -26.82 -39.89 13.50
C GLY A 21 -26.00 -39.59 12.26
N SER A 22 -26.24 -38.41 11.69
CA SER A 22 -25.25 -37.75 10.87
C SER A 22 -24.23 -37.16 11.83
N PHE A 23 -23.30 -38.01 12.27
CA PHE A 23 -22.01 -37.52 12.72
C PHE A 23 -21.39 -36.87 11.49
N ALA A 24 -21.64 -35.57 11.33
CA ALA A 24 -20.82 -34.75 10.46
C ALA A 24 -19.37 -35.06 10.85
N SER A 25 -18.63 -35.68 9.94
CA SER A 25 -17.21 -35.84 10.09
C SER A 25 -16.65 -34.43 10.13
N HIS A 26 -16.51 -33.88 11.33
CA HIS A 26 -15.59 -32.79 11.58
C HIS A 26 -14.25 -33.35 11.12
N ARG A 27 -13.87 -33.06 9.86
CA ARG A 27 -12.48 -33.06 9.44
C ARG A 27 -11.82 -32.16 10.47
N ARG A 28 -11.20 -32.76 11.49
CA ARG A 28 -10.14 -32.10 12.22
C ARG A 28 -9.18 -31.71 11.12
N ALA A 29 -9.19 -30.45 10.72
CA ALA A 29 -8.08 -29.92 9.95
C ALA A 29 -6.86 -30.35 10.75
N ALA A 30 -6.03 -31.20 10.15
CA ALA A 30 -4.78 -31.59 10.78
C ALA A 30 -4.15 -30.29 11.25
N ALA A 31 -3.79 -30.23 12.54
CA ALA A 31 -3.12 -29.06 13.09
C ALA A 31 -2.03 -28.68 12.09
N ALA A 32 -2.05 -27.41 11.64
CA ALA A 32 -1.09 -26.95 10.67
C ALA A 32 0.30 -27.40 11.17
N PRO A 33 1.12 -28.03 10.32
CA PRO A 33 2.43 -28.49 10.74
C PRO A 33 3.15 -27.31 11.42
N PRO A 34 3.91 -27.57 12.51
CA PRO A 34 4.68 -26.50 13.14
C PRO A 34 5.47 -25.77 12.06
N PRO A 35 5.59 -24.43 12.13
CA PRO A 35 6.34 -23.67 11.16
C PRO A 35 7.71 -24.31 11.01
N ALA A 36 8.15 -24.51 9.77
CA ALA A 36 9.47 -25.07 9.50
C ALA A 36 10.47 -24.28 10.34
N ILE A 37 11.24 -25.00 11.18
CA ILE A 37 12.32 -24.38 11.94
C ILE A 37 13.27 -23.82 10.89
N GLU A 38 13.40 -22.49 10.85
CA GLU A 38 14.40 -21.84 10.01
C GLU A 38 15.77 -22.41 10.40
N THR A 39 16.41 -23.13 9.49
CA THR A 39 17.73 -23.69 9.73
C THR A 39 18.73 -22.54 9.89
N GLU A 40 19.77 -22.75 10.69
CA GLU A 40 20.85 -21.76 10.87
C GLU A 40 21.49 -21.36 9.52
N GLU A 41 21.53 -22.31 8.58
CA GLU A 41 21.96 -22.09 7.20
C GLU A 41 21.04 -21.09 6.45
N ASN A 42 19.72 -21.20 6.59
CA ASN A 42 18.77 -20.25 6.00
C ASN A 42 18.93 -18.84 6.59
N LEU A 43 19.16 -18.73 7.90
CA LEU A 43 19.40 -17.45 8.57
C LEU A 43 20.69 -16.78 8.08
N LEU A 44 21.77 -17.54 7.94
CA LEU A 44 23.05 -17.05 7.43
C LEU A 44 22.95 -16.63 5.96
N GLN A 45 22.22 -17.40 5.14
CA GLN A 45 21.97 -17.08 3.74
C GLN A 45 21.17 -15.78 3.59
N ASN A 46 20.13 -15.60 4.41
CA ASN A 46 19.33 -14.37 4.44
C ASN A 46 20.15 -13.15 4.89
N ALA A 47 21.01 -13.30 5.90
CA ALA A 47 21.88 -12.23 6.36
C ALA A 47 22.88 -11.80 5.27
N ASN A 48 23.46 -12.75 4.55
CA ASN A 48 24.36 -12.47 3.43
C ASN A 48 23.61 -11.77 2.29
N TYR A 49 22.39 -12.20 1.98
CA TYR A 49 21.59 -11.59 0.91
C TYR A 49 21.20 -10.13 1.23
N LEU A 50 20.78 -9.85 2.47
CA LEU A 50 20.46 -8.48 2.91
C LEU A 50 21.67 -7.54 2.87
N SER A 51 22.90 -8.07 2.97
CA SER A 51 24.13 -7.27 2.82
C SER A 51 24.34 -6.79 1.38
N GLN A 52 23.79 -7.49 0.39
CA GLN A 52 23.87 -7.15 -1.03
C GLN A 52 22.80 -6.14 -1.44
N VAL A 53 21.74 -5.98 -0.64
CA VAL A 53 20.61 -5.07 -0.88
C VAL A 53 20.41 -4.07 0.28
N PRO A 54 21.40 -3.23 0.60
CA PRO A 54 21.40 -2.41 1.81
C PRO A 54 20.24 -1.41 1.89
N ASN A 55 19.78 -0.83 0.77
CA ASN A 55 18.64 0.08 0.78
C ASN A 55 17.32 -0.71 0.95
N PHE A 56 17.20 -1.91 0.39
CA PHE A 56 16.04 -2.77 0.65
C PHE A 56 16.01 -3.23 2.12
N ALA A 57 17.16 -3.62 2.68
CA ALA A 57 17.30 -3.95 4.10
C ALA A 57 16.95 -2.76 5.01
N GLN A 58 17.29 -1.53 4.60
CA GLN A 58 16.90 -0.32 5.30
C GLN A 58 15.38 -0.15 5.33
N ILE A 59 14.67 -0.38 4.22
CA ILE A 59 13.19 -0.35 4.19
C ILE A 59 12.63 -1.43 5.12
N MET A 60 13.13 -2.65 5.04
CA MET A 60 12.67 -3.78 5.84
C MET A 60 12.83 -3.60 7.35
N ARG A 61 13.86 -2.86 7.78
CA ARG A 61 14.16 -2.60 9.20
C ARG A 61 13.65 -1.26 9.70
N ALA A 62 13.11 -0.42 8.82
CA ALA A 62 12.67 0.92 9.19
C ALA A 62 11.48 0.83 10.15
N ASP A 63 11.58 1.53 11.27
CA ASP A 63 10.41 1.78 12.11
C ASP A 63 9.38 2.62 11.31
N PRO A 64 8.09 2.23 11.28
CA PRO A 64 7.10 2.94 10.50
C PRO A 64 6.92 4.42 10.90
N GLU A 65 7.06 4.77 12.18
CA GLU A 65 6.90 6.15 12.63
C GLU A 65 8.09 7.01 12.19
N GLN A 66 9.31 6.54 12.40
CA GLN A 66 10.51 7.20 11.90
C GLN A 66 10.50 7.32 10.37
N TRP A 67 10.06 6.28 9.67
CA TRP A 67 9.90 6.31 8.22
C TRP A 67 8.95 7.43 7.79
N MET A 68 7.77 7.51 8.39
CA MET A 68 6.78 8.51 7.99
C MET A 68 7.23 9.95 8.30
N ASN A 69 8.06 10.13 9.33
CA ASN A 69 8.71 11.40 9.67
C ASN A 69 9.89 11.76 8.76
N THR A 70 10.49 10.78 8.08
CA THR A 70 11.59 11.02 7.13
C THR A 70 11.07 11.78 5.90
N PRO A 71 11.75 12.88 5.48
CA PRO A 71 11.37 13.63 4.29
C PRO A 71 11.18 12.75 3.06
N TRP A 72 10.08 12.97 2.33
CA TRP A 72 9.76 12.13 1.17
C TRP A 72 10.86 12.11 0.12
N ALA A 73 11.59 13.21 -0.08
CA ALA A 73 12.69 13.26 -1.04
C ALA A 73 13.80 12.25 -0.72
N GLU A 74 14.05 11.97 0.56
CA GLU A 74 15.03 10.99 1.02
C GLU A 74 14.48 9.58 0.89
N ARG A 75 13.26 9.34 1.41
CA ARG A 75 12.58 8.06 1.25
C ARG A 75 12.50 7.62 -0.20
N LYS A 76 12.13 8.53 -1.11
CA LYS A 76 12.05 8.27 -2.56
C LYS A 76 13.38 7.73 -3.11
N LYS A 77 14.52 8.29 -2.70
CA LYS A 77 15.85 7.81 -3.12
C LYS A 77 16.13 6.40 -2.60
N ILE A 78 15.76 6.12 -1.34
CA ILE A 78 15.89 4.79 -0.74
C ILE A 78 15.05 3.78 -1.52
N VAL A 79 13.78 4.09 -1.81
CA VAL A 79 12.88 3.21 -2.57
C VAL A 79 13.44 2.91 -3.97
N GLU A 80 13.93 3.93 -4.69
CA GLU A 80 14.51 3.71 -6.02
C GLU A 80 15.75 2.82 -5.96
N ARG A 81 16.68 3.09 -5.03
CA ARG A 81 17.90 2.30 -4.86
C ARG A 81 17.58 0.86 -4.47
N ALA A 82 16.66 0.68 -3.50
CA ALA A 82 16.18 -0.63 -3.09
C ALA A 82 15.61 -1.43 -4.28
N THR A 83 14.83 -0.77 -5.15
CA THR A 83 14.27 -1.45 -6.33
C THR A 83 15.37 -1.91 -7.29
N ARG A 84 16.36 -1.05 -7.56
CA ARG A 84 17.51 -1.40 -8.41
C ARG A 84 18.33 -2.54 -7.82
N GLU A 85 18.54 -2.52 -6.50
CA GLU A 85 19.23 -3.57 -5.75
C GLU A 85 18.51 -4.91 -5.87
N ILE A 86 17.19 -4.96 -5.66
CA ILE A 86 16.41 -6.19 -5.83
C ILE A 86 16.53 -6.73 -7.25
N ILE A 87 16.40 -5.87 -8.26
CA ILE A 87 16.51 -6.26 -9.66
C ILE A 87 17.90 -6.83 -9.96
N ALA A 88 18.96 -6.17 -9.50
CA ALA A 88 20.34 -6.63 -9.70
C ALA A 88 20.64 -7.95 -8.96
N ALA A 89 20.09 -8.11 -7.75
CA ALA A 89 20.29 -9.30 -6.94
C ALA A 89 19.44 -10.50 -7.39
N THR A 90 18.47 -10.30 -8.28
CA THR A 90 17.56 -11.34 -8.80
C THR A 90 18.08 -11.85 -10.15
N PRO A 91 18.72 -13.04 -10.24
CA PRO A 91 19.25 -13.52 -11.51
C PRO A 91 18.19 -13.68 -12.60
N GLU A 92 16.98 -14.06 -12.21
CA GLU A 92 15.82 -14.22 -13.11
C GLU A 92 15.39 -12.89 -13.76
N ALA A 93 15.83 -11.76 -13.22
CA ALA A 93 15.59 -10.43 -13.76
C ALA A 93 16.53 -10.07 -14.92
N GLN A 94 17.66 -10.79 -15.06
CA GLN A 94 18.62 -10.58 -16.14
C GLN A 94 18.27 -11.40 -17.38
N ASP A 95 17.81 -12.64 -17.17
CA ASP A 95 17.36 -13.56 -18.23
C ASP A 95 15.84 -13.79 -18.11
N THR A 96 15.08 -12.74 -18.43
CA THR A 96 13.62 -12.81 -18.31
C THR A 96 13.04 -13.58 -19.49
N PRO A 97 11.91 -14.30 -19.31
CA PRO A 97 11.22 -14.93 -20.45
C PRO A 97 10.68 -13.93 -21.48
N PHE A 98 10.67 -12.64 -21.14
CA PHE A 98 10.31 -11.55 -22.06
C PHE A 98 11.45 -11.22 -23.05
N GLY A 99 12.68 -11.71 -22.81
CA GLY A 99 13.85 -11.47 -23.66
C GLY A 99 14.47 -10.08 -23.46
N THR A 100 14.03 -9.33 -22.45
CA THR A 100 14.61 -8.04 -22.07
C THR A 100 14.86 -8.03 -20.56
N PRO A 101 16.08 -7.71 -20.10
CA PRO A 101 16.35 -7.57 -18.68
C PRO A 101 15.38 -6.60 -18.02
N LEU A 102 14.90 -6.97 -16.85
CA LEU A 102 14.10 -6.09 -16.02
C LEU A 102 15.00 -4.95 -15.51
N THR A 103 14.48 -3.73 -15.56
CA THR A 103 15.18 -2.55 -15.03
C THR A 103 14.23 -1.66 -14.23
N PHE A 104 14.78 -0.72 -13.47
CA PHE A 104 13.98 0.37 -12.93
C PHE A 104 13.69 1.37 -14.04
N GLY A 105 12.42 1.69 -14.28
CA GLY A 105 11.99 2.67 -15.26
C GLY A 105 11.95 4.07 -14.67
N GLU A 106 10.73 4.56 -14.42
CA GLU A 106 10.49 5.94 -14.02
C GLU A 106 9.51 6.06 -12.84
N TRP A 107 9.56 7.23 -12.21
CA TRP A 107 8.52 7.68 -11.29
C TRP A 107 7.37 8.30 -12.08
N LYS A 108 6.22 7.62 -12.14
CA LYS A 108 5.08 8.01 -12.97
C LYS A 108 3.77 7.99 -12.18
N PRO A 109 2.81 8.90 -12.43
CA PRO A 109 1.46 8.76 -11.91
C PRO A 109 0.77 7.51 -12.50
N LEU A 110 0.32 6.58 -11.64
CA LEU A 110 -0.32 5.31 -12.03
C LEU A 110 -1.76 5.19 -11.50
N GLY A 111 -2.46 6.31 -11.38
CA GLY A 111 -3.80 6.33 -10.78
C GLY A 111 -3.76 5.86 -9.32
N SER A 112 -4.50 4.78 -9.03
CA SER A 112 -4.57 4.14 -7.71
C SER A 112 -3.43 3.16 -7.43
N ALA A 113 -2.69 2.71 -8.44
CA ALA A 113 -1.63 1.73 -8.25
C ALA A 113 -0.39 2.34 -7.59
N LEU A 114 0.26 1.57 -6.71
CA LEU A 114 1.51 1.95 -6.05
C LEU A 114 2.71 1.87 -6.99
N ALA A 115 2.71 0.86 -7.84
CA ALA A 115 3.71 0.62 -8.86
C ALA A 115 3.05 -0.21 -9.99
N ARG A 116 3.79 -0.42 -11.08
CA ARG A 116 3.46 -1.40 -12.10
C ARG A 116 4.73 -1.88 -12.78
N ASN A 117 4.75 -3.14 -13.19
CA ASN A 117 5.64 -3.60 -14.24
C ASN A 117 5.06 -3.21 -15.61
N ALA A 118 5.86 -2.52 -16.42
CA ALA A 118 5.52 -2.13 -17.78
C ALA A 118 6.38 -2.91 -18.76
N LYS A 119 5.72 -3.74 -19.58
CA LYS A 119 6.32 -4.46 -20.70
C LYS A 119 5.88 -3.81 -22.01
N ARG A 120 6.83 -3.49 -22.89
CA ARG A 120 6.55 -3.00 -24.24
C ARG A 120 7.29 -3.86 -25.23
N ARG A 121 6.57 -4.41 -26.21
CA ARG A 121 7.17 -5.20 -27.30
C ARG A 121 7.07 -4.46 -28.62
N HIS A 122 8.19 -4.36 -29.30
CA HIS A 122 8.34 -3.85 -30.64
C HIS A 122 8.58 -5.03 -31.58
N LEU A 123 7.58 -5.34 -32.42
CA LEU A 123 7.65 -6.51 -33.32
C LEU A 123 8.72 -6.37 -34.41
N THR A 124 9.00 -5.13 -34.83
CA THR A 124 9.94 -4.84 -35.91
C THR A 124 11.31 -4.38 -35.43
N GLN A 125 11.44 -4.00 -34.15
CA GLN A 125 12.67 -3.49 -33.53
C GLN A 125 12.81 -4.07 -32.12
N PRO A 126 13.16 -5.37 -31.98
CA PRO A 126 13.22 -6.05 -30.69
C PRO A 126 14.16 -5.40 -29.67
N GLU A 127 15.18 -4.68 -30.12
CA GLU A 127 16.09 -3.89 -29.31
C GLU A 127 15.42 -2.74 -28.54
N LEU A 128 14.21 -2.34 -28.95
CA LEU A 128 13.38 -1.35 -28.26
C LEU A 128 12.40 -1.97 -27.26
N ASN A 129 12.43 -3.29 -27.06
CA ASN A 129 11.62 -3.91 -26.03
C ASN A 129 11.98 -3.34 -24.65
N GLU A 130 10.97 -3.15 -23.82
CA GLU A 130 11.13 -2.61 -22.46
C GLU A 130 10.51 -3.58 -21.46
N ASN A 131 11.21 -3.81 -20.34
CA ASN A 131 10.68 -4.47 -19.15
C ASN A 131 11.10 -3.64 -17.93
N THR A 132 10.17 -2.84 -17.40
CA THR A 132 10.51 -1.82 -16.40
C THR A 132 9.58 -1.84 -15.20
N VAL A 133 10.13 -1.68 -13.99
CA VAL A 133 9.35 -1.33 -12.80
C VAL A 133 9.13 0.18 -12.79
N GLN A 134 7.87 0.60 -12.80
CA GLN A 134 7.45 2.00 -12.73
C GLN A 134 6.77 2.25 -11.38
N MET A 135 7.10 3.36 -10.72
CA MET A 135 6.65 3.63 -9.36
C MET A 135 5.82 4.91 -9.24
N ASN A 136 4.77 4.87 -8.43
CA ASN A 136 3.90 6.01 -8.19
C ASN A 136 4.31 6.80 -6.95
N ALA A 137 5.07 7.86 -7.17
CA ALA A 137 5.56 8.71 -6.08
C ALA A 137 4.45 9.30 -5.21
N SER A 138 3.29 9.60 -5.80
CA SER A 138 2.17 10.20 -5.06
C SER A 138 1.53 9.22 -4.09
N GLN A 139 1.39 7.95 -4.49
CA GLN A 139 0.77 6.90 -3.69
C GLN A 139 1.75 6.34 -2.66
N LEU A 140 3.02 6.12 -3.03
CA LEU A 140 4.04 5.54 -2.15
C LEU A 140 4.46 6.47 -1.02
N ARG A 141 4.29 7.79 -1.16
CA ARG A 141 4.69 8.77 -0.13
C ARG A 141 4.02 8.55 1.22
N THR A 142 2.81 7.99 1.22
CA THR A 142 2.02 7.75 2.42
C THR A 142 2.06 6.31 2.91
N ARG A 143 2.93 5.47 2.33
CA ARG A 143 3.00 4.04 2.63
C ARG A 143 4.07 3.70 3.65
N GLU A 144 3.74 2.71 4.46
CA GLU A 144 4.67 2.12 5.42
C GLU A 144 5.80 1.36 4.70
N PRO A 145 6.96 1.19 5.36
CA PRO A 145 8.11 0.53 4.74
C PRO A 145 7.77 -0.88 4.23
N GLN A 146 7.03 -1.67 5.01
CA GLN A 146 6.70 -3.05 4.65
C GLN A 146 5.82 -3.12 3.40
N THR A 147 4.87 -2.20 3.26
CA THR A 147 4.03 -2.07 2.06
C THR A 147 4.90 -1.80 0.83
N ILE A 148 5.88 -0.90 0.96
CA ILE A 148 6.80 -0.54 -0.11
C ILE A 148 7.69 -1.72 -0.49
N ALA A 149 8.26 -2.41 0.50
CA ALA A 149 9.09 -3.61 0.27
C ALA A 149 8.31 -4.69 -0.48
N ASN A 150 7.08 -5.00 -0.03
CA ASN A 150 6.22 -5.95 -0.73
C ASN A 150 5.88 -5.49 -2.16
N THR A 151 5.62 -4.20 -2.35
CA THR A 151 5.36 -3.61 -3.68
C THR A 151 6.54 -3.82 -4.62
N ILE A 152 7.78 -3.60 -4.14
CA ILE A 152 9.00 -3.86 -4.93
C ILE A 152 9.04 -5.31 -5.39
N LEU A 153 8.91 -6.27 -4.47
CA LEU A 153 8.96 -7.70 -4.79
C LEU A 153 7.81 -8.12 -5.71
N HIS A 154 6.62 -7.54 -5.53
CA HIS A 154 5.45 -7.77 -6.38
C HIS A 154 5.71 -7.41 -7.84
N GLU A 155 6.25 -6.21 -8.10
CA GLU A 155 6.53 -5.78 -9.48
C GLU A 155 7.73 -6.48 -10.10
N VAL A 156 8.72 -6.86 -9.29
CA VAL A 156 9.83 -7.69 -9.76
C VAL A 156 9.32 -9.08 -10.15
N ALA A 157 8.39 -9.67 -9.38
CA ALA A 157 7.74 -10.93 -9.73
C ALA A 157 7.02 -10.85 -11.09
N HIS A 158 6.31 -9.75 -11.38
CA HIS A 158 5.72 -9.52 -12.71
C HIS A 158 6.79 -9.41 -13.80
N GLY A 159 7.90 -8.75 -13.52
CA GLY A 159 8.98 -8.56 -14.49
C GLY A 159 9.71 -9.85 -14.87
N ILE A 160 9.80 -10.80 -13.95
CA ILE A 160 10.42 -12.12 -14.20
C ILE A 160 9.42 -13.21 -14.58
N ASP A 161 8.11 -12.95 -14.44
CA ASP A 161 7.07 -13.77 -15.04
C ASP A 161 6.96 -13.48 -16.54
N ASP A 162 6.50 -14.46 -17.30
CA ASP A 162 6.66 -14.48 -18.73
C ASP A 162 5.75 -13.48 -19.44
N TRP A 163 4.43 -13.47 -19.23
CA TRP A 163 3.56 -12.61 -20.05
C TRP A 163 2.23 -12.16 -19.41
N GLY A 164 1.84 -12.71 -18.26
CA GLY A 164 0.59 -12.32 -17.61
C GLY A 164 0.73 -11.05 -16.79
N GLY A 165 -0.19 -10.10 -16.94
CA GLY A 165 -0.40 -9.04 -15.93
C GLY A 165 -1.20 -9.53 -14.72
N GLY A 166 -1.61 -10.80 -14.72
CA GLY A 166 -2.42 -11.42 -13.68
C GLY A 166 -1.59 -12.20 -12.66
N HIS A 167 -2.15 -12.38 -11.48
CA HIS A 167 -1.53 -13.11 -10.37
C HIS A 167 -1.75 -14.62 -10.46
N GLY A 168 -1.41 -15.23 -11.60
CA GLY A 168 -1.52 -16.68 -11.80
C GLY A 168 -0.48 -17.48 -11.01
N ASP A 169 -0.54 -18.81 -11.07
CA ASP A 169 0.34 -19.71 -10.31
C ASP A 169 1.84 -19.46 -10.52
N ARG A 170 2.24 -19.09 -11.75
CA ARG A 170 3.64 -18.78 -12.09
C ARG A 170 4.11 -17.52 -11.38
N TRP A 171 3.33 -16.45 -11.48
CA TRP A 171 3.58 -15.21 -10.73
C TRP A 171 3.63 -15.48 -9.22
N ALA A 172 2.65 -16.22 -8.68
CA ALA A 172 2.58 -16.51 -7.25
C ALA A 172 3.82 -17.26 -6.76
N LYS A 173 4.31 -18.23 -7.55
CA LYS A 173 5.56 -18.95 -7.25
C LYS A 173 6.78 -18.02 -7.25
N LYS A 174 6.87 -17.10 -8.22
CA LYS A 174 7.97 -16.13 -8.30
C LYS A 174 7.92 -15.10 -7.17
N HIS A 175 6.73 -14.62 -6.83
CA HIS A 175 6.54 -13.69 -5.71
C HIS A 175 6.88 -14.35 -4.37
N ARG A 176 6.42 -15.58 -4.11
CA ARG A 176 6.79 -16.35 -2.92
C ARG A 176 8.30 -16.59 -2.82
N MET A 177 8.93 -17.00 -3.92
CA MET A 177 10.39 -17.17 -3.97
C MET A 177 11.13 -15.88 -3.57
N LEU A 178 10.67 -14.72 -4.04
CA LEU A 178 11.27 -13.43 -3.67
C LEU A 178 11.01 -13.10 -2.20
N LEU A 179 9.79 -13.32 -1.69
CA LEU A 179 9.47 -13.12 -0.28
C LEU A 179 10.37 -13.96 0.62
N ASP A 180 10.48 -15.27 0.35
CA ASP A 180 11.30 -16.21 1.11
C ASP A 180 12.78 -15.80 1.10
N ARG A 181 13.31 -15.45 -0.09
CA ARG A 181 14.70 -15.00 -0.29
C ARG A 181 15.05 -13.74 0.52
N HIS A 182 14.05 -12.91 0.82
CA HIS A 182 14.21 -11.66 1.55
C HIS A 182 13.75 -11.74 3.00
N GLY A 183 13.44 -12.93 3.52
CA GLY A 183 12.95 -13.12 4.89
C GLY A 183 11.60 -12.44 5.13
N MET A 184 10.81 -12.24 4.09
CA MET A 184 9.44 -11.73 4.19
C MET A 184 8.49 -12.93 4.27
N THR A 185 7.74 -13.03 5.36
CA THR A 185 6.67 -14.01 5.44
C THR A 185 5.49 -13.54 4.61
N GLU A 186 4.87 -14.48 3.88
CA GLU A 186 3.60 -14.28 3.20
C GLU A 186 2.51 -14.07 4.27
N ARG A 187 2.41 -12.87 4.86
CA ARG A 187 1.14 -12.40 5.39
C ARG A 187 0.21 -12.49 4.20
N LYS A 188 -0.83 -13.34 4.28
CA LYS A 188 -1.89 -13.52 3.26
C LYS A 188 -1.83 -12.34 2.32
N VAL A 189 -1.36 -12.55 1.09
CA VAL A 189 -1.25 -11.47 0.10
C VAL A 189 -2.65 -10.93 -0.06
N GLU A 190 -3.00 -9.92 0.74
CA GLU A 190 -4.20 -9.16 0.52
C GLU A 190 -3.87 -8.43 -0.77
N GLN A 191 -4.40 -8.98 -1.86
CA GLN A 191 -4.31 -8.43 -3.22
C GLN A 191 -4.71 -6.96 -3.24
N ILE A 192 -5.43 -6.53 -2.21
CA ILE A 192 -5.82 -5.18 -1.88
C ILE A 192 -5.11 -4.82 -0.58
N HIS A 193 -4.07 -4.00 -0.67
CA HIS A 193 -3.52 -3.36 0.51
C HIS A 193 -4.55 -2.35 1.05
N TRP A 194 -5.13 -2.66 2.21
CA TRP A 194 -5.88 -1.68 2.99
C TRP A 194 -4.90 -0.78 3.72
N ASP A 195 -5.13 0.53 3.65
CA ASP A 195 -4.37 1.49 4.44
C ASP A 195 -4.38 1.07 5.91
N THR A 196 -3.22 1.01 6.55
CA THR A 196 -3.15 1.00 8.01
C THR A 196 -3.70 2.33 8.55
N ASP A 197 -4.07 2.39 9.84
CA ASP A 197 -4.50 3.64 10.47
C ASP A 197 -3.46 4.76 10.29
N ARG A 198 -2.17 4.41 10.28
CA ARG A 198 -1.07 5.35 10.04
C ARG A 198 -1.00 5.82 8.59
N GLU A 199 -1.12 4.92 7.62
CA GLU A 199 -1.15 5.29 6.20
C GLU A 199 -2.38 6.13 5.88
N HIS A 200 -3.52 5.77 6.47
CA HIS A 200 -4.76 6.53 6.38
C HIS A 200 -4.56 7.93 6.96
N ALA A 201 -4.01 8.06 8.18
CA ALA A 201 -3.71 9.35 8.79
C ALA A 201 -2.76 10.19 7.92
N ALA A 202 -1.66 9.61 7.44
CA ALA A 202 -0.72 10.30 6.56
C ALA A 202 -1.34 10.75 5.23
N ARG A 203 -2.27 9.97 4.68
CA ARG A 203 -3.04 10.31 3.49
C ARG A 203 -4.07 11.41 3.77
N MET A 204 -4.71 11.40 4.94
CA MET A 204 -5.71 12.38 5.35
C MET A 204 -5.11 13.74 5.68
N VAL A 205 -3.92 13.80 6.30
CA VAL A 205 -3.17 15.06 6.54
C VAL A 205 -2.96 15.85 5.24
N ARG A 206 -2.90 15.17 4.08
CA ARG A 206 -2.82 15.81 2.75
C ARG A 206 -4.17 16.20 2.15
N LYS A 207 -5.25 15.49 2.46
CA LYS A 207 -6.59 15.75 1.92
C LYS A 207 -7.33 16.84 2.67
N ILE A 208 -6.90 17.19 3.89
CA ILE A 208 -7.48 18.30 4.64
C ILE A 208 -6.77 19.59 4.23
N VAL A 209 -7.07 20.04 3.02
CA VAL A 209 -7.02 21.45 2.65
C VAL A 209 -8.46 21.93 2.71
N GLY A 210 -8.91 22.24 3.93
CA GLY A 210 -10.17 22.97 4.09
C GLY A 210 -9.90 24.43 3.83
N THR A 211 -10.69 25.06 2.95
CA THR A 211 -10.88 26.50 3.05
C THR A 211 -11.78 26.73 4.25
N CYS A 212 -11.25 27.29 5.33
CA CYS A 212 -12.10 27.80 6.40
C CYS A 212 -13.13 28.77 5.76
N GLN A 213 -14.41 28.68 6.16
CA GLN A 213 -15.48 29.55 5.65
C GLN A 213 -15.01 31.01 5.76
N ARG A 214 -15.27 31.83 4.73
CA ARG A 214 -15.00 33.28 4.71
C ARG A 214 -15.35 33.85 6.08
N ASP A 215 -14.35 34.29 6.84
CA ASP A 215 -14.58 35.13 8.00
C ASP A 215 -14.92 36.53 7.46
N PRO A 216 -16.20 36.98 7.52
CA PRO A 216 -16.59 38.28 6.99
C PRO A 216 -15.96 39.44 7.77
N THR A 217 -15.39 39.19 8.96
CA THR A 217 -14.74 40.22 9.78
C THR A 217 -13.32 40.55 9.32
N HIS A 218 -12.72 39.72 8.45
CA HIS A 218 -11.36 39.92 7.91
C HIS A 218 -11.36 40.47 6.46
N ILE A 219 -12.19 41.48 6.19
CA ILE A 219 -12.09 42.27 4.95
C ILE A 219 -11.13 43.43 5.20
N SER A 220 -9.96 43.40 4.57
CA SER A 220 -9.04 44.55 4.58
C SER A 220 -9.18 45.32 3.28
N TYR A 221 -9.23 46.65 3.35
CA TYR A 221 -9.23 47.52 2.18
C TYR A 221 -7.81 48.04 1.91
N ARG A 222 -7.31 47.85 0.69
CA ARG A 222 -6.07 48.48 0.21
C ARG A 222 -6.32 48.95 -1.21
N ASP A 223 -5.99 50.21 -1.48
CA ASP A 223 -6.20 50.86 -2.79
C ASP A 223 -7.68 50.90 -3.22
N GLY A 224 -8.60 51.06 -2.27
CA GLY A 224 -10.05 51.13 -2.53
C GLY A 224 -10.72 49.78 -2.87
N MET A 225 -9.97 48.67 -2.94
CA MET A 225 -10.52 47.35 -3.25
C MET A 225 -10.65 46.47 -1.99
N PRO A 226 -11.81 45.80 -1.78
CA PRO A 226 -11.96 44.84 -0.70
C PRO A 226 -11.11 43.60 -0.98
N ARG A 227 -10.26 43.23 -0.02
CA ARG A 227 -9.50 41.97 -0.07
C ARG A 227 -10.09 41.00 0.96
N SER A 228 -10.57 39.86 0.48
CA SER A 228 -10.91 38.72 1.34
C SER A 228 -9.68 37.83 1.50
N ARG A 229 -9.23 37.59 2.75
CA ARG A 229 -8.19 36.61 3.05
C ARG A 229 -8.81 35.22 3.15
N MET A 230 -8.27 34.26 2.42
CA MET A 230 -8.58 32.84 2.62
C MET A 230 -7.46 32.21 3.45
N TYR A 231 -7.84 31.47 4.48
CA TYR A 231 -6.90 30.71 5.30
C TYR A 231 -6.92 29.25 4.87
N ILE A 232 -5.74 28.67 4.65
CA ILE A 232 -5.58 27.22 4.51
C ILE A 232 -5.50 26.66 5.93
N CYS A 233 -6.45 25.80 6.28
CA CYS A 233 -6.52 25.18 7.60
C CYS A 233 -6.13 23.69 7.44
N THR A 234 -5.03 23.28 8.10
CA THR A 234 -4.45 21.92 7.98
C THR A 234 -5.07 20.88 8.92
N GLN A 235 -6.08 21.26 9.70
CA GLN A 235 -6.92 20.32 10.45
C GLN A 235 -8.36 20.81 10.36
N GLY A 236 -9.31 19.90 10.23
CA GLY A 236 -10.74 20.19 10.28
C GLY A 236 -11.24 20.81 11.60
N ALA A 237 -10.34 21.32 12.44
CA ALA A 237 -10.64 22.11 13.61
C ALA A 237 -10.68 23.61 13.26
N CYS A 238 -11.79 24.05 12.63
CA CYS A 238 -12.18 25.47 12.62
C CYS A 238 -12.67 25.93 14.00
N ARG A 239 -12.02 25.50 15.08
CA ARG A 239 -12.34 25.85 16.46
C ARG A 239 -11.05 26.17 17.20
N GLY A 240 -10.55 27.38 17.01
CA GLY A 240 -9.69 28.00 18.03
C GLY A 240 -8.51 28.79 17.51
N VAL A 241 -7.63 28.25 16.66
CA VAL A 241 -6.41 28.97 16.27
C VAL A 241 -5.93 28.53 14.87
N PRO A 242 -5.91 29.42 13.85
CA PRO A 242 -5.34 29.10 12.56
C PRO A 242 -3.80 29.10 12.65
N GLN A 243 -3.16 27.95 12.44
CA GLN A 243 -1.74 27.91 12.07
C GLN A 243 -1.64 28.26 10.57
N ALA A 244 -1.54 29.56 10.29
CA ALA A 244 -1.59 30.10 8.94
C ALA A 244 -0.21 30.07 8.27
N GLU A 245 0.05 29.08 7.42
CA GLU A 245 1.00 29.27 6.32
C GLU A 245 0.29 30.04 5.19
N ARG A 246 0.85 31.20 4.84
CA ARG A 246 0.18 32.26 4.07
C ARG A 246 0.07 31.90 2.58
N LEU A 247 -1.15 31.74 2.08
CA LEU A 247 -1.45 31.83 0.65
C LEU A 247 -2.35 33.05 0.41
N ILE A 248 -1.81 34.12 -0.19
CA ILE A 248 -2.57 35.32 -0.54
C ILE A 248 -3.16 35.10 -1.94
N SER A 249 -4.46 34.86 -2.03
CA SER A 249 -5.18 34.83 -3.31
C SER A 249 -5.88 36.16 -3.57
N TYR A 250 -5.86 36.62 -4.82
CA TYR A 250 -6.54 37.83 -5.29
C TYR A 250 -7.83 37.42 -6.00
N ALA A 251 -8.99 37.80 -5.44
CA ALA A 251 -10.23 37.77 -6.23
C ALA A 251 -10.42 39.16 -6.86
N ARG A 252 -10.49 39.26 -8.18
CA ARG A 252 -10.97 40.48 -8.84
C ARG A 252 -12.46 40.64 -8.49
N ASN A 253 -12.85 41.84 -8.09
CA ASN A 253 -14.24 42.18 -7.86
C ASN A 253 -14.98 42.16 -9.21
N PRO A 254 -15.95 41.26 -9.43
CA PRO A 254 -16.66 41.18 -10.71
C PRO A 254 -17.56 42.40 -10.99
N GLN A 255 -17.77 43.28 -10.00
CA GLN A 255 -18.53 44.53 -10.16
C GLN A 255 -17.64 45.74 -10.50
N TYR A 256 -16.32 45.58 -10.53
CA TYR A 256 -15.41 46.66 -10.93
C TYR A 256 -15.22 46.60 -12.45
N ILE A 257 -16.04 47.35 -13.19
CA ILE A 257 -15.81 47.67 -14.60
C ILE A 257 -14.88 48.89 -14.63
N GLY A 258 -13.58 48.61 -14.67
CA GLY A 258 -12.54 49.60 -15.01
C GLY A 258 -11.91 49.18 -16.33
#